data_AF-A0A382IS96-F1
#
_entry.id   AF-A0A382IS96-F1
#
_cell.length_a   1.000
_cell.length_b   1.000
_cell.length_c   1.000
_cell.angle_alpha   90.00
_cell.angle_beta   90.00
_cell.angle_gamma   90.00
#
_symmetry.space_group_name_H-M   'P 1'
#
loop_
_entity.id
_entity.type
_entity.pdbx_description
1 polymer ?
#
loop_
_entity_poly.entity_id
_entity_poly.type
_entity_poly.pdbx_seq_one_letter_code
_entity_poly.pdbx_strand_id
1 'polypeptide(L)'
;FEKFDNFFVRIDILERLFIQIINSNAEGKNEIMLVPEMLNLLGCSEDNFVKLIKTMNYKSYQKENKLYFKYFPVKRKIFKNNKENINKDNPFNILKEFNIK
;
A
#
# COMPACT_ATOMS: atom_id res chain seq x y z
N PHE A 1 5.49 -4.47 18.63
CA PHE A 1 6.43 -3.87 17.65
C PHE A 1 6.21 -4.58 16.33
N GLU A 2 6.24 -3.86 15.23
CA GLU A 2 6.19 -4.40 13.86
C GLU A 2 7.60 -4.39 13.27
N LYS A 3 7.94 -5.42 12.49
CA LYS A 3 9.26 -5.56 11.86
C LYS A 3 9.18 -5.25 10.38
N PHE A 4 9.95 -4.26 9.93
CA PHE A 4 10.12 -3.92 8.52
C PHE A 4 11.58 -4.09 8.13
N ASP A 5 11.92 -5.21 7.48
CA ASP A 5 13.31 -5.55 7.17
C ASP A 5 14.20 -5.50 8.44
N ASN A 6 15.08 -4.50 8.55
CA ASN A 6 15.94 -4.27 9.72
C ASN A 6 15.39 -3.27 10.75
N PHE A 7 14.19 -2.72 10.51
CA PHE A 7 13.54 -1.76 11.41
C PHE A 7 12.56 -2.45 12.34
N PHE A 8 12.55 -2.04 13.62
CA PHE A 8 11.55 -2.42 14.60
C PHE A 8 10.82 -1.15 15.05
N VAL A 9 9.54 -1.05 14.74
CA VAL A 9 8.75 0.15 15.03
C VAL A 9 7.62 -0.19 15.99
N ARG A 10 7.35 0.69 16.96
CA ARG A 10 6.22 0.49 17.87
C ARG A 10 4.90 0.67 17.12
N ILE A 11 3.94 -0.22 17.36
CA ILE A 11 2.68 -0.30 16.58
C ILE A 11 1.81 0.93 16.84
N ASP A 12 1.72 1.37 18.10
CA ASP A 12 1.04 2.60 18.52
C ASP A 12 1.59 3.86 17.82
N ILE A 13 2.92 3.93 17.59
CA ILE A 13 3.54 5.03 16.86
C ILE A 13 3.20 4.97 15.37
N LEU A 14 3.23 3.76 14.77
CA LEU A 14 2.82 3.58 13.38
C LEU A 14 1.38 3.99 13.16
N GLU A 15 0.47 3.60 14.05
CA GLU A 15 -0.94 3.99 13.97
C GLU A 15 -1.11 5.51 13.94
N ARG A 16 -0.42 6.23 14.84
CA ARG A 16 -0.44 7.71 14.87
C ARG A 16 0.12 8.32 13.58
N LEU A 17 1.22 7.77 13.07
CA LEU A 17 1.82 8.21 11.81
C LEU A 17 0.82 8.03 10.65
N PHE A 18 0.14 6.88 10.57
CA PHE A 18 -0.83 6.63 9.50
C PHE A 18 -2.04 7.54 9.58
N ILE A 19 -2.55 7.85 10.79
CA ILE A 19 -3.61 8.84 10.96
C ILE A 19 -3.17 10.20 10.39
N GLN A 20 -1.94 10.65 10.69
CA GLN A 20 -1.41 11.90 10.13
C GLN A 20 -1.28 11.88 8.60
N ILE A 21 -0.78 10.77 8.05
CA ILE A 21 -0.66 10.59 6.60
C ILE A 21 -2.03 10.67 5.92
N ILE A 22 -3.04 10.01 6.48
CA ILE A 22 -4.41 10.01 5.95
C ILE A 22 -5.02 11.41 6.02
N ASN A 23 -4.88 12.10 7.15
CA ASN A 23 -5.41 13.44 7.34
C ASN A 23 -4.73 14.48 6.43
N SER A 24 -3.45 14.27 6.12
CA SER A 24 -2.68 15.12 5.20
C SER A 24 -3.09 14.96 3.73
N ASN A 25 -3.82 13.90 3.39
CA ASN A 25 -4.29 13.58 2.03
C ASN A 25 -5.70 14.14 1.73
N ALA A 26 -6.17 15.14 2.48
CA ALA A 26 -7.55 15.65 2.40
C ALA A 26 -7.95 16.22 1.02
N GLU A 27 -7.00 16.62 0.18
CA GLU A 27 -7.27 17.22 -1.14
C GLU A 27 -7.34 16.20 -2.30
N GLY A 28 -7.29 14.89 -2.03
CA GLY A 28 -7.29 13.86 -3.07
C GLY A 28 -6.00 13.82 -3.91
N LYS A 29 -4.98 14.58 -3.51
CA LYS A 29 -3.63 14.51 -4.06
C LYS A 29 -2.93 13.33 -3.44
N ASN A 30 -2.68 12.28 -4.22
CA ASN A 30 -1.97 11.07 -3.79
C ASN A 30 -0.54 11.29 -3.26
N GLU A 31 -0.09 12.53 -3.08
CA GLU A 31 1.22 12.93 -2.58
C GLU A 31 1.12 13.60 -1.21
N ILE A 32 1.93 13.12 -0.27
CA ILE A 32 2.04 13.68 1.08
C ILE A 32 3.43 14.30 1.20
N MET A 33 3.49 15.52 1.75
CA MET A 33 4.76 16.18 2.08
C MET A 33 5.28 15.61 3.41
N LEU A 34 6.59 15.37 3.50
CA LEU A 34 7.22 15.04 4.77
C LEU A 34 7.20 16.26 5.70
N VAL A 35 6.65 16.08 6.89
CA VAL A 35 6.58 17.09 7.95
C VAL A 35 7.50 16.65 9.10
N PRO A 36 8.22 17.58 9.78
CA PRO A 36 9.07 17.23 10.92
C PRO A 36 8.37 16.46 12.04
N GLU A 37 7.06 16.64 12.20
CA GLU A 37 6.24 15.90 13.16
C GLU A 37 6.29 14.38 12.95
N MET A 38 6.30 13.92 11.69
CA MET A 38 6.41 12.50 11.34
C MET A 38 7.77 11.92 11.73
N LEU A 39 8.84 12.71 11.56
CA LEU A 39 10.20 12.33 11.97
C LEU A 39 10.33 12.26 13.49
N ASN A 40 9.74 13.23 14.20
CA ASN A 40 9.73 13.29 15.66
C ASN A 40 8.94 12.15 16.28
N LEU A 41 7.80 11.76 15.70
CA LEU A 41 7.01 10.61 16.13
C LEU A 41 7.82 9.31 16.08
N LEU A 42 8.55 9.11 14.98
CA LEU A 42 9.38 7.93 14.79
C LEU A 42 10.75 8.03 15.50
N GLY A 43 11.18 9.24 15.85
CA GLY A 43 12.51 9.51 16.39
C GLY A 43 13.63 9.14 15.41
N CYS A 44 13.46 9.45 14.11
CA CYS A 44 14.39 9.01 13.06
C CYS A 44 14.82 10.16 12.13
N SER A 45 15.93 9.95 11.40
CA SER A 45 16.39 10.86 10.35
C SER A 45 15.55 10.74 9.09
N GLU A 46 15.60 11.76 8.22
CA GLU A 46 14.93 11.73 6.91
C GLU A 46 15.34 10.51 6.08
N ASP A 47 16.64 10.16 6.06
CA ASP A 47 17.13 8.99 5.33
C ASP A 47 16.53 7.67 5.84
N ASN A 48 16.41 7.54 7.16
CA ASN A 48 15.82 6.34 7.78
C ASN A 48 14.31 6.29 7.56
N PHE A 49 13.63 7.45 7.59
CA PHE A 49 12.22 7.56 7.23
C PHE A 49 11.98 7.08 5.80
N VAL A 50 12.78 7.56 4.85
CA VAL A 50 12.67 7.17 3.43
C VAL A 50 12.90 5.67 3.24
N LYS A 51 13.89 5.09 3.94
CA LYS A 51 14.12 3.63 3.92
C LYS A 51 12.92 2.87 4.48
N LEU A 52 12.36 3.32 5.61
CA LEU A 52 11.22 2.69 6.27
C LEU A 52 9.98 2.71 5.36
N ILE A 53 9.54 3.88 4.90
CA ILE A 53 8.32 3.98 4.07
C ILE A 53 8.45 3.21 2.75
N LYS A 54 9.67 3.08 2.21
CA LYS A 54 9.94 2.29 1.01
C LYS A 54 9.63 0.81 1.23
N THR A 55 9.95 0.26 2.41
CA THR A 55 9.56 -1.12 2.76
C THR A 55 8.04 -1.31 2.88
N MET A 56 7.31 -0.23 3.16
CA MET A 56 5.84 -0.20 3.23
C MET A 56 5.16 0.07 1.86
N ASN A 57 5.91 -0.01 0.75
CA ASN A 57 5.45 0.29 -0.61
C ASN A 57 5.06 1.76 -0.87
N TYR A 58 5.73 2.70 -0.22
CA TYR A 58 5.69 4.09 -0.62
C TYR A 58 6.87 4.45 -1.54
N LYS A 59 6.67 5.42 -2.42
CA LYS A 59 7.72 6.05 -3.21
C LYS A 59 7.96 7.47 -2.71
N SER A 60 9.21 7.82 -2.45
CA SER A 60 9.64 9.18 -2.13
C SER A 60 10.24 9.88 -3.35
N TYR A 61 10.13 11.20 -3.39
CA TYR A 61 10.76 12.07 -4.38
C TYR A 61 10.94 13.48 -3.79
N GLN A 62 11.84 14.26 -4.39
CA GLN A 62 12.10 15.62 -3.97
C GLN A 62 11.47 16.59 -4.97
N LYS A 63 10.78 17.62 -4.48
CA LYS A 63 10.16 18.68 -5.27
C LYS A 63 10.33 19.99 -4.50
N GLU A 64 10.84 21.03 -5.17
CA GLU A 64 11.00 22.36 -4.58
C GLU A 64 11.74 22.35 -3.22
N ASN A 65 12.83 21.59 -3.14
CA ASN A 65 13.62 21.35 -1.92
C ASN A 65 12.88 20.68 -0.75
N LYS A 66 11.65 20.18 -0.97
CA LYS A 66 10.89 19.42 0.03
C LYS A 66 10.77 17.96 -0.39
N LEU A 67 10.73 17.07 0.61
CA LEU A 67 10.54 15.65 0.38
C LEU A 67 9.05 15.33 0.36
N TYR A 68 8.62 14.62 -0.67
CA TYR A 68 7.27 14.11 -0.84
C TYR A 68 7.29 12.61 -0.95
N PHE A 69 6.20 11.97 -0.56
CA PHE A 69 6.02 10.54 -0.71
C PHE A 69 4.57 10.20 -1.05
N LYS A 70 4.40 9.08 -1.75
CA LYS A 70 3.10 8.57 -2.16
C LYS A 70 3.01 7.08 -2.07
N TYR A 71 1.82 6.58 -1.76
CA TYR A 71 1.58 5.15 -1.77
C TYR A 71 1.70 4.63 -3.21
N PHE A 72 2.57 3.64 -3.42
CA PHE A 72 2.77 3.00 -4.69
C PHE A 72 2.84 1.49 -4.48
N PRO A 73 1.68 0.84 -4.28
CA PRO A 73 1.64 -0.59 -4.06
C PRO A 73 2.26 -1.29 -5.26
N VAL A 74 3.20 -2.20 -5.00
CA VAL A 74 3.70 -3.09 -6.04
C VAL A 74 2.51 -3.92 -6.51
N LYS A 75 2.01 -3.64 -7.72
CA LYS A 75 1.00 -4.47 -8.35
C LYS A 75 1.62 -5.86 -8.51
N ARG A 76 1.21 -6.81 -7.66
CA ARG A 76 1.53 -8.22 -7.92
C ARG A 76 1.00 -8.52 -9.31
N LYS A 77 1.86 -9.04 -10.20
CA LYS A 77 1.38 -9.64 -11.45
C LYS A 77 0.44 -10.75 -11.01
N ILE A 78 -0.86 -10.48 -11.01
CA ILE A 78 -1.85 -11.54 -11.04
C ILE A 78 -1.54 -12.23 -12.37
N PHE A 79 -0.79 -13.32 -12.32
CA PHE A 79 -0.81 -14.26 -13.42
C PHE A 79 -2.29 -14.61 -13.56
N LYS A 80 -2.95 -13.99 -14.54
CA LYS A 80 -4.16 -14.56 -15.10
C LYS A 80 -3.68 -15.89 -15.63
N ASN A 81 -3.74 -16.92 -14.79
CA ASN A 81 -3.85 -18.27 -15.31
C ASN A 81 -5.07 -18.16 -16.20
N ASN A 82 -4.85 -18.15 -17.52
CA ASN A 82 -5.92 -18.26 -18.48
C ASN A 82 -6.63 -19.57 -18.11
N LYS A 83 -7.69 -19.47 -17.31
CA LYS A 83 -8.63 -20.55 -17.08
C LYS A 83 -9.43 -20.68 -18.37
N GLU A 84 -8.78 -21.11 -19.43
CA GLU A 84 -9.45 -21.54 -20.66
C GLU A 84 -9.96 -22.98 -20.54
N ASN A 85 -9.82 -23.61 -19.38
CA ASN A 85 -10.45 -24.89 -19.07
C ASN A 85 -11.36 -24.76 -17.84
N ILE A 86 -12.38 -23.89 -17.92
CA ILE A 86 -13.54 -24.05 -17.04
C ILE A 86 -14.31 -25.26 -17.56
N ASN A 87 -13.96 -26.44 -17.02
CA ASN A 87 -14.69 -27.70 -17.04
C ASN A 87 -15.73 -27.85 -18.17
N LYS A 88 -15.27 -28.32 -19.34
CA LYS A 88 -16.18 -28.86 -20.37
C LYS A 88 -16.97 -30.07 -19.86
N ASP A 89 -16.43 -30.79 -18.87
CA ASP A 89 -17.03 -32.01 -18.30
C ASP A 89 -17.85 -31.76 -17.01
N ASN A 90 -18.33 -30.53 -16.77
CA ASN A 90 -19.22 -30.31 -15.63
C ASN A 90 -20.63 -30.86 -15.94
N PRO A 91 -21.11 -31.91 -15.24
CA PRO A 91 -22.40 -32.54 -15.50
C PRO A 91 -23.59 -31.58 -15.28
N PHE A 92 -23.38 -30.48 -14.55
CA PHE A 92 -24.40 -29.46 -14.30
C PHE A 92 -24.47 -28.36 -15.37
N ASN A 93 -23.62 -28.37 -16.40
CA ASN A 93 -23.69 -27.39 -17.49
C ASN A 93 -25.03 -27.47 -18.26
N ILE A 94 -25.62 -28.67 -18.34
CA ILE A 94 -26.93 -28.92 -18.95
C ILE A 94 -28.05 -28.12 -18.27
N LEU A 95 -27.92 -27.87 -16.96
CA LEU A 95 -28.92 -27.10 -16.20
C LEU A 95 -28.97 -25.62 -16.59
N LYS A 96 -27.93 -25.07 -17.22
CA LYS A 96 -27.92 -23.67 -17.66
C LYS A 96 -28.80 -23.41 -18.88
N GLU A 97 -29.07 -24.46 -19.66
CA GLU A 97 -29.96 -24.40 -20.83
C GLU A 97 -31.43 -24.55 -20.43
N PHE A 98 -31.70 -25.08 -19.24
CA PHE A 98 -33.03 -25.08 -18.66
C PHE A 98 -33.35 -23.69 -18.11
N ASN A 99 -34.13 -22.93 -18.85
CA ASN A 99 -34.73 -21.68 -18.39
C ASN A 99 -35.85 -22.01 -17.39
N ILE A 100 -35.48 -22.36 -16.16
CA ILE A 100 -36.43 -22.57 -15.06
C ILE A 100 -37.04 -21.20 -14.76
N LYS A 101 -38.30 -21.05 -15.13
CA LYS A 101 -39.11 -19.85 -14.90
C LYS A 101 -39.72 -19.88 -13.50
#